data_AF-A0A3D5XAW5-F1
#
_entry.id   AF-A0A3D5XAW5-F1
#
_cell.length_a   1.000
_cell.length_b   1.000
_cell.length_c   1.000
_cell.angle_alpha   90.00
_cell.angle_beta   90.00
_cell.angle_gamma   90.00
#
_symmetry.space_group_name_H-M   'P 1'
#
loop_
_entity.id
_entity.type
_entity.pdbx_description
1 polymer ?
#
loop_
_entity_poly.entity_id
_entity_poly.type
_entity_poly.pdbx_seq_one_letter_code
_entity_poly.pdbx_strand_id
1 'polypeptide(L)'
;MSKKLLVLDAYALIYRAYFAFINRPIKTSKGQNTSAIFGFTKSLIDALKRFDPTHIAVAFDISGKTFRTDLYPEYKANRQETPEDIRSAVPIIKEIIRAMNITILEKQGYEADDIVGTLAKRSV
;
A
#
# COMPACT_ATOMS: atom_id res chain seq x y z
N MET A 1 7.07 8.02 27.09
CA MET A 1 7.37 7.19 25.90
C MET A 1 7.66 8.09 24.71
N SER A 2 8.65 7.76 23.89
CA SER A 2 8.91 8.49 22.64
C SER A 2 7.83 8.17 21.62
N LYS A 3 7.26 9.19 20.96
CA LYS A 3 6.26 8.99 19.90
C LYS A 3 6.97 8.48 18.65
N LYS A 4 6.53 7.34 18.14
CA LYS A 4 7.00 6.73 16.88
C LYS A 4 5.81 6.58 15.94
N LEU A 5 5.89 7.25 14.79
CA LEU A 5 4.94 7.14 13.68
C LEU A 5 5.49 6.19 12.63
N LEU A 6 4.71 5.15 12.28
CA LEU A 6 4.99 4.27 11.16
C LEU A 6 4.05 4.61 10.01
N VAL A 7 4.59 4.99 8.85
CA VAL A 7 3.82 5.21 7.63
C VAL A 7 4.24 4.16 6.60
N LEU A 8 3.27 3.44 6.05
CA LEU A 8 3.52 2.39 5.06
C LEU A 8 3.00 2.80 3.69
N ASP A 9 3.82 2.62 2.65
CA ASP A 9 3.34 2.62 1.26
C ASP A 9 2.64 1.28 0.98
N ALA A 10 1.34 1.34 0.71
CA ALA A 10 0.54 0.16 0.44
C ALA A 10 0.96 -0.56 -0.84
N TYR A 11 1.10 0.16 -1.96
CA TYR A 11 1.35 -0.47 -3.26
C TYR A 11 2.71 -1.13 -3.30
N ALA A 12 3.74 -0.54 -2.69
CA ALA A 12 5.04 -1.20 -2.55
C ALA A 12 4.93 -2.57 -1.87
N LEU A 13 4.15 -2.67 -0.78
CA LEU A 13 3.94 -3.93 -0.05
C LEU A 13 3.06 -4.92 -0.82
N ILE A 14 2.03 -4.43 -1.51
CA ILE A 14 1.10 -5.24 -2.30
C ILE A 14 1.80 -5.87 -3.51
N TYR A 15 2.56 -5.09 -4.28
CA TYR A 15 3.33 -5.61 -5.42
C TYR A 15 4.40 -6.60 -4.96
N ARG A 16 5.10 -6.30 -3.85
CA ARG A 16 6.08 -7.23 -3.26
C ARG A 16 5.43 -8.56 -2.88
N ALA A 17 4.24 -8.52 -2.26
CA ALA A 17 3.48 -9.72 -1.93
C ALA A 17 3.04 -10.49 -3.18
N TYR A 18 2.47 -9.79 -4.17
CA TYR A 18 2.03 -10.40 -5.42
C TYR A 18 3.15 -11.16 -6.13
N PHE A 19 4.30 -10.51 -6.36
CA PHE A 19 5.42 -11.13 -7.06
C PHE A 19 6.11 -12.24 -6.26
N ALA A 20 6.09 -12.19 -4.92
CA ALA A 20 6.60 -13.27 -4.09
C ALA A 20 5.85 -14.59 -4.28
N PHE A 21 4.55 -14.52 -4.62
CA PHE A 21 3.67 -15.69 -4.77
C PHE A 21 3.23 -15.93 -6.21
N ILE A 22 3.72 -15.18 -7.20
CA ILE A 22 3.24 -15.28 -8.58
C ILE A 22 3.35 -16.69 -9.17
N ASN A 23 4.42 -17.41 -8.82
CA ASN A 23 4.66 -18.79 -9.28
C ASN A 23 3.91 -19.85 -8.45
N ARG A 24 3.40 -19.49 -7.28
CA ARG A 24 2.70 -20.37 -6.34
C ARG A 24 1.56 -19.60 -5.65
N PRO A 25 0.49 -19.24 -6.39
CA PRO A 25 -0.55 -18.38 -5.86
C PRO A 25 -1.36 -19.09 -4.78
N ILE A 26 -1.65 -18.36 -3.71
CA ILE A 26 -2.58 -18.78 -2.65
C ILE A 26 -3.99 -18.47 -3.14
N LYS A 27 -4.86 -19.48 -3.16
CA LYS A 27 -6.25 -19.34 -3.63
C LYS A 27 -7.24 -19.89 -2.60
N THR A 28 -8.42 -19.30 -2.53
CA THR A 28 -9.54 -19.85 -1.75
C THR A 28 -10.14 -21.08 -2.44
N SER A 29 -11.01 -21.81 -1.74
CA SER A 29 -11.78 -22.92 -2.34
C SER A 29 -12.68 -22.49 -3.50
N LYS A 30 -13.02 -21.20 -3.60
CA LYS A 30 -13.77 -20.60 -4.71
C LYS A 30 -12.87 -20.09 -5.84
N GLY A 31 -11.55 -20.32 -5.77
CA GLY A 31 -10.58 -19.95 -6.79
C GLY A 31 -10.05 -18.51 -6.72
N GLN A 32 -10.51 -17.70 -5.77
CA GLN A 32 -10.04 -16.31 -5.62
C GLN A 32 -8.57 -16.28 -5.19
N ASN A 33 -7.74 -15.53 -5.91
CA ASN A 33 -6.34 -15.31 -5.55
C ASN A 33 -6.23 -14.37 -4.33
N THR A 34 -5.64 -14.87 -3.25
CA THR A 34 -5.46 -14.12 -1.99
C THR A 34 -3.99 -13.84 -1.68
N SER A 35 -3.09 -14.10 -2.63
CA SER A 35 -1.63 -13.98 -2.44
C SER A 35 -1.21 -12.59 -1.99
N ALA A 36 -1.68 -11.55 -2.69
CA ALA A 36 -1.37 -10.17 -2.36
C ALA A 36 -1.96 -9.76 -1.00
N ILE A 37 -3.19 -10.20 -0.70
CA ILE A 37 -3.89 -9.95 0.57
C ILE A 37 -3.11 -10.57 1.74
N PHE A 38 -2.73 -11.83 1.61
CA PHE A 38 -1.98 -12.58 2.60
C PHE A 38 -0.61 -11.96 2.85
N GLY A 39 0.18 -11.73 1.78
CA GLY A 39 1.53 -11.19 1.91
C GLY A 39 1.56 -9.75 2.42
N PHE A 40 0.60 -8.92 2.04
CA PHE A 40 0.43 -7.57 2.58
C PHE A 40 0.14 -7.63 4.09
N THR A 41 -0.89 -8.39 4.48
CA THR A 41 -1.32 -8.50 5.88
C THR A 41 -0.21 -9.06 6.77
N LYS A 42 0.53 -10.06 6.28
CA LYS A 42 1.72 -10.58 6.97
C LYS A 42 2.78 -9.49 7.15
N SER A 43 3.11 -8.76 6.08
CA SER A 43 4.09 -7.66 6.14
C SER A 43 3.68 -6.56 7.12
N LEU A 44 2.39 -6.22 7.16
CA LEU A 44 1.83 -5.24 8.09
C LEU A 44 1.98 -5.69 9.54
N ILE A 45 1.60 -6.94 9.85
CA ILE A 45 1.74 -7.51 11.20
C ILE A 45 3.20 -7.60 11.61
N ASP A 46 4.09 -8.05 10.72
CA ASP A 46 5.52 -8.14 10.99
C ASP A 46 6.11 -6.75 11.28
N ALA A 47 5.69 -5.71 10.53
CA ALA A 47 6.13 -4.34 10.76
C ALA A 47 5.64 -3.80 12.11
N LEU A 48 4.37 -4.03 12.47
CA LEU A 48 3.82 -3.63 13.77
C LEU A 48 4.61 -4.26 14.93
N LYS A 49 4.86 -5.57 14.87
CA LYS A 49 5.64 -6.30 15.89
C LYS A 49 7.09 -5.83 15.98
N ARG A 50 7.73 -5.60 14.83
CA ARG A 50 9.15 -5.24 14.76
C ARG A 50 9.40 -3.82 15.24
N PHE A 51 8.57 -2.88 14.82
CA PHE A 51 8.82 -1.46 15.08
C PHE A 51 8.13 -0.95 16.34
N ASP A 52 7.12 -1.65 16.85
CA ASP A 52 6.33 -1.26 18.01
C ASP A 52 5.94 0.23 17.97
N PRO A 53 5.22 0.68 16.93
CA PRO A 53 4.93 2.09 16.74
C PRO A 53 3.79 2.55 17.64
N THR A 54 3.88 3.80 18.12
CA THR A 54 2.78 4.43 18.86
C THR A 54 1.64 4.90 17.96
N HIS A 55 1.94 5.16 16.68
CA HIS A 55 0.99 5.63 15.68
C HIS A 55 1.28 4.94 14.35
N ILE A 56 0.25 4.60 13.58
CA ILE A 56 0.40 3.97 12.27
C ILE A 56 -0.58 4.56 11.26
N ALA A 57 -0.10 4.73 10.02
CA ALA A 57 -0.93 5.04 8.87
C ALA A 57 -0.47 4.26 7.64
N VAL A 58 -1.39 4.01 6.71
CA VAL A 58 -1.11 3.37 5.42
C VAL A 58 -1.48 4.33 4.30
N ALA A 59 -0.49 4.69 3.48
CA ALA A 59 -0.66 5.56 2.33
C ALA A 59 -0.99 4.75 1.07
N PHE A 60 -1.99 5.20 0.31
CA PHE A 60 -2.34 4.67 -1.01
C PHE A 60 -2.20 5.76 -2.06
N ASP A 61 -1.69 5.38 -3.22
CA ASP A 61 -1.82 6.17 -4.43
C ASP A 61 -3.28 6.17 -4.91
N ILE A 62 -3.75 7.32 -5.41
CA ILE A 62 -5.01 7.41 -6.14
C ILE A 62 -4.73 7.38 -7.64
N SER A 63 -5.41 6.51 -8.37
CA SER A 63 -5.35 6.47 -9.82
C SER A 63 -5.76 7.82 -10.44
N GLY A 64 -5.00 8.28 -11.43
CA GLY A 64 -5.30 9.50 -12.16
C GLY A 64 -4.05 10.31 -12.46
N LYS A 65 -4.24 11.48 -13.07
CA LYS A 65 -3.14 12.42 -13.30
C LYS A 65 -2.68 13.02 -11.98
N THR A 66 -1.36 13.10 -11.82
CA THR A 66 -0.73 13.89 -10.77
C THR A 66 -0.11 15.13 -11.39
N PHE A 67 0.27 16.10 -10.56
CA PHE A 67 1.02 17.28 -11.02
C PHE A 67 2.31 16.91 -11.76
N ARG A 68 2.87 15.71 -11.52
CA ARG A 68 4.05 15.20 -12.23
C ARG A 68 3.74 14.83 -13.68
N THR A 69 2.57 14.25 -13.94
CA THR A 69 2.12 13.93 -15.30
C THR A 69 1.85 15.20 -16.11
N ASP A 70 1.38 16.26 -15.46
CA ASP A 70 1.18 17.56 -16.12
C ASP A 70 2.52 18.24 -16.46
N LEU A 71 3.53 18.06 -15.61
CA LEU A 71 4.88 18.60 -15.83
C LEU A 71 5.69 17.78 -16.86
N TYR A 72 5.54 16.47 -16.85
CA TYR A 72 6.24 15.53 -17.72
C TYR A 72 5.31 14.37 -18.12
N PRO A 73 4.69 14.41 -19.31
CA PRO A 73 3.73 13.40 -19.76
C PRO A 73 4.27 11.96 -19.77
N GLU A 74 5.55 11.78 -20.02
CA GLU A 74 6.21 10.47 -20.06
C GLU A 74 6.59 9.95 -18.66
N TYR A 75 6.30 10.70 -17.59
CA TYR A 75 6.53 10.26 -16.22
C TYR A 75 5.76 8.97 -15.93
N LYS A 76 6.48 7.89 -15.63
CA LYS A 76 5.93 6.54 -15.38
C LYS A 76 5.15 5.94 -16.57
N ALA A 77 5.26 6.50 -17.78
CA ALA A 77 4.54 6.00 -18.96
C ALA A 77 4.91 4.56 -19.36
N ASN A 78 6.11 4.10 -18.97
CA ASN A 78 6.58 2.73 -19.20
C ASN A 78 6.15 1.73 -18.11
N ARG A 79 5.38 2.15 -17.09
CA ARG A 79 4.87 1.22 -16.09
C ARG A 79 3.79 0.33 -16.71
N GLN A 80 3.89 -0.97 -16.46
CA GLN A 80 2.83 -1.91 -16.80
C GLN A 80 1.58 -1.61 -15.99
N GLU A 81 0.43 -1.91 -16.58
CA GLU A 81 -0.85 -1.83 -15.88
C GLU A 81 -0.85 -2.70 -14.62
N THR A 82 -1.57 -2.24 -13.59
CA THR A 82 -1.76 -3.03 -12.38
C THR A 82 -2.44 -4.36 -12.71
N PRO A 83 -1.85 -5.51 -12.35
CA PRO A 83 -2.46 -6.82 -12.56
C PRO A 83 -3.85 -6.93 -11.93
N GLU A 84 -4.76 -7.66 -12.57
CA GLU A 84 -6.15 -7.80 -12.11
C GLU A 84 -6.24 -8.44 -10.71
N ASP A 85 -5.34 -9.39 -10.41
CA ASP A 85 -5.21 -9.97 -9.08
C ASP A 85 -4.88 -8.93 -8.00
N ILE A 86 -4.11 -7.89 -8.34
CA ILE A 86 -3.84 -6.78 -7.42
C ILE A 86 -5.08 -5.88 -7.31
N ARG A 87 -5.72 -5.54 -8.44
CA ARG A 87 -6.93 -4.69 -8.45
C ARG A 87 -8.04 -5.29 -7.59
N SER A 88 -8.28 -6.59 -7.70
CA SER A 88 -9.25 -7.32 -6.90
C SER A 88 -8.86 -7.49 -5.43
N ALA A 89 -7.57 -7.49 -5.11
CA ALA A 89 -7.07 -7.56 -3.73
C ALA A 89 -7.17 -6.23 -2.96
N VAL A 90 -6.98 -5.09 -3.62
CA VAL A 90 -6.93 -3.77 -2.98
C VAL A 90 -8.16 -3.45 -2.11
N PRO A 91 -9.42 -3.67 -2.57
CA PRO A 91 -10.60 -3.41 -1.74
C PRO A 91 -10.59 -4.20 -0.43
N ILE A 92 -10.24 -5.50 -0.49
CA ILE A 92 -10.17 -6.39 0.68
C ILE A 92 -9.04 -5.95 1.62
N ILE A 93 -7.90 -5.53 1.07
CA ILE A 93 -6.79 -5.00 1.86
C ILE A 93 -7.22 -3.73 2.61
N LYS A 94 -7.94 -2.82 1.96
CA LYS A 94 -8.49 -1.62 2.64
C LYS A 94 -9.48 -2.00 3.75
N GLU A 95 -10.31 -3.03 3.56
CA GLU A 95 -11.18 -3.55 4.61
C GLU A 95 -10.40 -4.09 5.81
N ILE A 96 -9.35 -4.86 5.58
CA ILE A 96 -8.48 -5.38 6.66
C ILE A 96 -7.84 -4.22 7.44
N ILE A 97 -7.28 -3.23 6.75
CA ILE A 97 -6.64 -2.07 7.38
C ILE A 97 -7.66 -1.31 8.26
N ARG A 98 -8.88 -1.10 7.77
CA ARG A 98 -9.97 -0.48 8.54
C ARG A 98 -10.37 -1.32 9.75
N ALA A 99 -10.50 -2.64 9.59
CA ALA A 99 -10.83 -3.56 10.68
C ALA A 99 -9.75 -3.59 11.78
N MET A 100 -8.51 -3.29 11.43
CA MET A 100 -7.40 -3.12 12.38
C MET A 100 -7.36 -1.72 13.03
N ASN A 101 -8.34 -0.85 12.75
CA ASN A 101 -8.38 0.55 13.19
C ASN A 101 -7.17 1.38 12.75
N ILE A 102 -6.60 1.08 11.58
CA ILE A 102 -5.46 1.81 11.02
C ILE A 102 -5.96 2.87 10.03
N THR A 103 -5.41 4.09 10.13
CA THR A 103 -5.77 5.19 9.23
C THR A 103 -5.24 4.92 7.82
N ILE A 104 -6.14 5.00 6.83
CA ILE A 104 -5.78 5.03 5.40
C ILE A 104 -5.64 6.49 4.98
N LEU A 105 -4.55 6.80 4.28
CA LEU A 105 -4.26 8.12 3.74
C LEU A 105 -4.21 8.05 2.23
N GLU A 106 -5.02 8.86 1.57
CA GLU A 106 -5.07 8.97 0.13
C GLU A 106 -5.46 10.40 -0.24
N LYS A 107 -4.86 10.97 -1.30
CA LYS A 107 -5.11 12.35 -1.70
C LYS A 107 -5.05 12.49 -3.21
N GLN A 108 -6.11 13.02 -3.81
CA GLN A 108 -6.20 13.21 -5.26
C GLN A 108 -5.06 14.12 -5.76
N GLY A 109 -4.38 13.69 -6.83
CA GLY A 109 -3.29 14.43 -7.46
C GLY A 109 -1.93 14.29 -6.78
N TYR A 110 -1.83 13.52 -5.70
CA TYR A 110 -0.60 13.23 -4.96
C TYR A 110 -0.34 11.73 -4.90
N GLU A 111 0.94 11.36 -4.81
CA GLU A 111 1.38 9.97 -4.65
C GLU A 111 1.58 9.63 -3.17
N ALA A 112 1.64 8.34 -2.84
CA ALA A 112 1.93 7.83 -1.50
C ALA A 112 3.26 8.42 -0.97
N ASP A 113 4.26 8.57 -1.84
CA ASP A 113 5.55 9.18 -1.51
C ASP A 113 5.40 10.65 -1.03
N ASP A 114 4.47 11.41 -1.61
CA ASP A 114 4.20 12.79 -1.19
C ASP A 114 3.58 12.82 0.21
N ILE A 115 2.68 11.88 0.50
CA ILE A 115 2.03 11.72 1.80
C ILE A 115 3.09 11.35 2.85
N VAL A 116 3.92 10.34 2.56
CA VAL A 116 4.99 9.86 3.45
C VAL A 116 5.98 10.98 3.73
N GLY A 117 6.46 11.68 2.70
CA GLY A 117 7.40 12.79 2.84
C GLY A 117 6.81 13.97 3.64
N THR A 118 5.53 14.28 3.42
CA THR A 118 4.83 15.34 4.16
C THR A 118 4.71 14.98 5.65
N LEU A 119 4.32 13.74 5.96
CA LEU A 119 4.21 13.29 7.35
C LEU A 119 5.56 13.26 8.03
N ALA A 120 6.59 12.72 7.37
CA ALA A 120 7.95 12.69 7.90
C ALA A 120 8.42 14.08 8.32
N LYS A 121 8.17 15.12 7.51
CA LYS A 121 8.52 16.51 7.84
C LYS A 121 7.69 17.10 8.99
N ARG A 122 6.40 16.75 9.09
CA ARG A 122 5.48 17.30 10.11
C ARG A 122 5.56 16.56 11.45
N SER A 123 6.15 15.37 11.47
CA SER A 123 6.31 14.53 12.66
C SER A 123 7.63 14.74 13.41
N VAL A 124 8.51 15.61 12.90
CA VAL A 124 9.74 16.04 13.58
C VAL A 124 9.42 17.13 14.60
#